data_AF-A0A3D9CHP2-F1
#
_entry.id   AF-A0A3D9CHP2-F1
#
_cell.length_a   1.000
_cell.length_b   1.000
_cell.length_c   1.000
_cell.angle_alpha   90.00
_cell.angle_beta   90.00
_cell.angle_gamma   90.00
#
_symmetry.space_group_name_H-M   'P 1'
#
loop_
_entity.id
_entity.type
_entity.pdbx_description
1 polymer ?
#
loop_
_entity_poly.entity_id
_entity_poly.type
_entity_poly.pdbx_seq_one_letter_code
_entity_poly.pdbx_strand_id
1 'polypeptide(L)' 'MRASKFTDSQILAILKEYESGQTAKELSGKYGFHYQTLHYWKKNW' A
#
# COMPACT_ATOMS: atom_id res chain seq x y z
N MET A 1 -14.36 8.02 -9.70
CA MET A 1 -13.40 7.33 -8.80
C MET A 1 -12.51 8.42 -8.22
N ARG A 2 -12.60 8.74 -6.92
CA ARG A 2 -11.74 9.78 -6.31
C ARG A 2 -10.30 9.39 -6.63
N ALA A 3 -9.53 10.32 -7.22
CA ALA A 3 -8.14 10.08 -7.55
C ALA A 3 -7.43 9.46 -6.33
N SER A 4 -6.86 8.27 -6.51
CA SER A 4 -6.01 7.66 -5.49
C SER A 4 -4.95 8.69 -5.13
N LYS A 5 -4.88 9.10 -3.86
CA LYS A 5 -3.83 10.02 -3.37
C LYS A 5 -2.42 9.45 -3.57
N PHE A 6 -2.32 8.15 -3.85
CA PHE A 6 -1.09 7.42 -4.09
C PHE A 6 -0.90 7.21 -5.58
N THR A 7 0.31 7.52 -6.07
CA THR A 7 0.73 7.19 -7.44
C THR A 7 1.06 5.71 -7.53
N ASP A 8 1.01 5.15 -8.74
CA ASP A 8 1.40 3.75 -9.00
C ASP A 8 2.80 3.41 -8.48
N SER A 9 3.75 4.34 -8.61
CA SER A 9 5.10 4.17 -8.06
C SER A 9 5.13 4.09 -6.52
N GLN A 10 4.27 4.85 -5.83
CA GLN A 10 4.14 4.75 -4.37
C GLN A 10 3.52 3.41 -3.96
N ILE A 11 2.49 2.97 -4.68
CA ILE A 11 1.84 1.68 -4.43
C ILE A 11 2.84 0.54 -4.59
N LEU A 12 3.63 0.56 -5.67
CA LEU A 12 4.71 -0.40 -5.91
C LEU A 12 5.75 -0.43 -4.80
N ALA A 13 6.22 0.75 -4.35
CA ALA A 13 7.19 0.84 -3.27
C ALA A 13 6.64 0.22 -1.97
N ILE A 14 5.39 0.52 -1.65
CA ILE A 14 4.70 0.00 -0.47
C ILE A 14 4.50 -1.53 -0.57
N LEU A 15 4.08 -2.03 -1.73
CA LEU A 15 3.93 -3.48 -1.96
C LEU A 15 5.27 -4.20 -1.82
N LYS A 16 6.36 -3.61 -2.31
CA LYS A 16 7.71 -4.18 -2.20
C LYS A 16 8.19 -4.23 -0.75
N GLU A 17 7.92 -3.20 0.05
CA GLU A 17 8.21 -3.22 1.49
C GLU A 17 7.34 -4.26 2.23
N TYR A 18 6.08 -4.42 1.82
CA TYR A 18 5.21 -5.47 2.36
C TYR A 18 5.74 -6.88 2.04
N GLU A 19 6.19 -7.12 0.81
CA GLU A 19 6.83 -8.38 0.41
C GLU A 19 8.17 -8.61 1.13
N SER A 20 8.88 -7.53 1.50
CA SER A 20 10.10 -7.61 2.31
C SER A 20 9.85 -8.01 3.77
N GLY A 21 8.58 -8.21 4.17
CA GLY A 21 8.20 -8.69 5.50
C GLY A 21 7.62 -7.63 6.43
N GLN A 22 7.45 -6.38 5.98
CA GLN A 22 6.76 -5.36 6.78
C GLN A 22 5.26 -5.66 6.87
N THR A 23 4.65 -5.36 8.01
CA THR A 23 3.22 -5.61 8.17
C THR A 23 2.38 -4.48 7.57
N ALA A 24 1.17 -4.81 7.11
CA ALA A 24 0.22 -3.82 6.58
C ALA A 24 -0.09 -2.70 7.60
N LYS A 25 0.00 -3.00 8.89
CA LYS A 25 -0.22 -2.06 10.00
C LYS A 25 0.91 -1.03 10.11
N GLU A 26 2.16 -1.47 9.97
CA GLU A 26 3.32 -0.58 9.97
C GLU A 26 3.31 0.34 8.74
N LEU A 27 3.07 -0.23 7.57
CA LEU A 27 3.00 0.54 6.32
C LEU A 27 1.83 1.53 6.34
N SER A 28 0.68 1.12 6.88
CA SER A 28 -0.48 2.00 7.09
C SER A 28 -0.12 3.21 7.94
N GLY A 29 0.64 3.03 9.03
CA GLY A 29 1.12 4.13 9.87
C GLY A 29 2.18 5.00 9.21
N LYS A 30 3.11 4.40 8.46
CA LYS A 30 4.22 5.09 7.78
C LYS A 30 3.77 5.97 6.60
N TYR A 31 2.84 5.46 5.81
CA TYR A 31 2.39 6.10 4.56
C TYR A 31 1.00 6.74 4.66
N GLY A 32 0.28 6.53 5.77
CA GLY A 32 -1.03 7.14 5.98
C GLY A 32 -2.13 6.59 5.08
N PHE A 33 -2.12 5.28 4.81
CA PHE A 33 -3.20 4.58 4.12
C PHE A 33 -3.88 3.57 5.04
N HIS A 34 -5.07 3.09 4.69
CA HIS A 34 -5.77 2.07 5.47
C HIS A 34 -5.27 0.67 5.12
N TYR A 35 -5.00 -0.20 6.09
CA TYR A 35 -4.45 -1.56 5.84
C TYR A 35 -5.23 -2.35 4.76
N GLN A 36 -6.55 -2.15 4.67
CA GLN A 36 -7.39 -2.79 3.66
C GLN A 36 -7.05 -2.36 2.22
N THR A 37 -6.57 -1.12 2.04
CA THR A 37 -6.08 -0.60 0.75
C THR A 37 -4.88 -1.38 0.25
N LEU A 38 -4.00 -1.83 1.14
CA LEU A 38 -2.86 -2.66 0.78
C LEU A 38 -3.30 -4.03 0.23
N HIS A 39 -4.28 -4.67 0.88
CA HIS A 39 -4.85 -5.92 0.38
C HIS A 39 -5.52 -5.75 -0.98
N TYR A 40 -6.17 -4.61 -1.21
CA TYR A 40 -6.74 -4.26 -2.50
C TYR A 40 -5.65 -4.08 -3.57
N TRP A 41 -4.57 -3.35 -3.26
CA TRP A 41 -3.44 -3.21 -4.19
C TRP A 41 -2.82 -4.55 -4.54
N LYS A 42 -2.53 -5.40 -3.55
CA LYS A 42 -2.00 -6.76 -3.77
C LYS A 42 -2.89 -7.66 -4.64
N LYS A 43 -4.20 -7.41 -4.67
CA LYS A 43 -5.14 -8.18 -5.49
C LYS A 43 -5.21 -7.69 -6.94
N ASN A 44 -4.97 -6.41 -7.16
CA ASN A 44 -5.11 -5.77 -8.48
C ASN A 44 -3.78 -5.55 -9.20
N TRP A 45 -2.65 -5.78 -8.52
CA TRP A 45 -1.28 -5.75 -9.04
C TRP A 45 -0.67 -7.13 -8.90
#